data_AF-A0A2I0NXI4-F1
#
_entry.id   AF-A0A2I0NXI4-F1
#
_cell.length_a   1.000
_cell.length_b   1.000
_cell.length_c   1.000
_cell.angle_alpha   90.00
_cell.angle_beta   90.00
_cell.angle_gamma   90.00
#
_symmetry.space_group_name_H-M   'P 1'
#
loop_
_entity.id
_entity.type
_entity.pdbx_description
1 polymer ?
#
loop_
_entity_poly.entity_id
_entity_poly.type
_entity_poly.pdbx_seq_one_letter_code
_entity_poly.pdbx_strand_id
1 'polypeptide(L)'
;LLAQSRGTIVILMGVANLGKIAVVLMQNGKSKDTPVAIIERGLRKDRRVTVGSLATIADAAKKVGVKPPAVIVIGDVVKLYHPENPDLIPVE
;
A
#
# COMPACT_ATOMS: atom_id res chain seq x y z
N LEU A 1 -10.97 11.88 -10.18
CA LEU A 1 -9.66 11.93 -10.91
C LEU A 1 -8.68 10.86 -10.41
N LEU A 2 -8.23 10.86 -9.14
CA LEU A 2 -7.27 9.85 -8.65
C LEU A 2 -7.81 8.41 -8.61
N ALA A 3 -9.02 8.20 -8.09
CA ALA A 3 -9.63 6.88 -8.00
C ALA A 3 -9.92 6.21 -9.36
N GLN A 4 -10.06 7.02 -10.41
CA GLN A 4 -10.30 6.55 -11.78
C GLN A 4 -8.99 6.36 -12.57
N SER A 5 -7.85 6.78 -12.02
CA SER A 5 -6.55 6.57 -12.64
C SER A 5 -6.20 5.09 -12.68
N ARG A 6 -5.66 4.64 -13.81
CA ARG A 6 -5.04 3.31 -13.97
C ARG A 6 -3.61 3.27 -13.44
N GLY A 7 -3.04 4.43 -13.13
CA GLY A 7 -1.68 4.53 -12.58
C GLY A 7 -1.59 4.12 -11.12
N THR A 8 -0.34 4.08 -10.64
CA THR A 8 0.01 3.84 -9.24
C THR A 8 -0.23 5.09 -8.41
N ILE A 9 -0.86 4.94 -7.26
CA ILE A 9 -1.02 6.01 -6.27
C ILE A 9 -0.04 5.75 -5.14
N VAL A 10 0.86 6.70 -4.89
CA VAL A 10 1.78 6.67 -3.76
C VAL A 10 1.37 7.74 -2.77
N ILE A 11 1.13 7.33 -1.52
CA ILE A 11 0.70 8.21 -0.45
C ILE A 11 1.78 8.26 0.62
N LEU A 12 2.25 9.48 0.88
CA LEU A 12 3.17 9.80 1.96
C LEU A 12 2.39 10.26 3.18
N MET A 13 2.87 9.92 4.38
CA MET A 13 2.28 10.33 5.66
C MET A 13 0.79 9.91 5.82
N GLY A 14 0.33 8.89 5.10
CA GLY A 14 -1.08 8.48 5.07
C GLY A 14 -1.51 7.52 6.18
N VAL A 15 -0.58 7.00 7.00
CA VAL A 15 -0.85 5.93 7.98
C VAL A 15 -2.03 6.25 8.90
N ALA A 16 -2.05 7.44 9.49
CA ALA A 16 -3.11 7.86 10.41
C ALA A 16 -4.49 7.97 9.75
N ASN A 17 -4.54 8.18 8.42
CA ASN A 17 -5.77 8.36 7.65
C ASN A 17 -6.05 7.20 6.69
N LEU A 18 -5.33 6.08 6.79
CA LEU A 18 -5.39 4.98 5.83
C LEU A 18 -6.81 4.48 5.58
N GLY A 19 -7.60 4.28 6.63
CA GLY A 19 -9.01 3.85 6.50
C GLY A 19 -9.87 4.86 5.74
N LYS A 20 -9.73 6.16 6.03
CA LYS A 20 -10.47 7.23 5.33
C LYS A 20 -10.07 7.32 3.87
N ILE A 21 -8.78 7.25 3.58
CA ILE A 21 -8.23 7.24 2.22
C ILE A 21 -8.81 6.07 1.43
N ALA A 22 -8.80 4.87 2.01
CA ALA A 22 -9.31 3.67 1.37
C ALA A 22 -10.80 3.81 1.02
N VAL A 23 -11.62 4.28 1.96
CA VAL A 23 -13.05 4.53 1.76
C VAL A 23 -13.29 5.55 0.64
N VAL A 24 -12.60 6.70 0.68
CA VAL A 24 -12.76 7.76 -0.34
C VAL A 24 -12.36 7.25 -1.73
N LEU A 25 -11.28 6.49 -1.85
CA LEU A 25 -10.86 5.92 -3.13
C LEU A 25 -11.90 4.93 -3.68
N MET A 26 -12.46 4.06 -2.83
CA MET A 26 -13.51 3.12 -3.25
C MET A 26 -14.79 3.85 -3.67
N GLN A 27 -15.24 4.83 -2.89
CA GLN A 27 -16.43 5.64 -3.21
C GLN A 27 -16.32 6.39 -4.54
N ASN A 28 -15.10 6.75 -4.94
CA ASN A 28 -14.83 7.47 -6.17
C ASN A 28 -14.46 6.55 -7.36
N GLY A 29 -14.66 5.24 -7.22
CA GLY A 29 -14.60 4.28 -8.33
C GLY A 29 -13.35 3.39 -8.39
N LYS A 30 -12.45 3.41 -7.40
CA LYS A 30 -11.34 2.45 -7.33
C LYS A 30 -11.89 1.11 -6.84
N SER A 31 -11.51 -0.01 -7.49
CA SER A 31 -11.98 -1.34 -7.07
C SER A 31 -11.53 -1.65 -5.63
N LYS A 32 -12.41 -2.28 -4.85
CA LYS A 32 -12.14 -2.78 -3.50
C LYS A 32 -10.99 -3.81 -3.46
N ASP A 33 -10.79 -4.51 -4.58
CA ASP A 33 -9.78 -5.56 -4.74
C ASP A 33 -8.44 -5.01 -5.25
N THR A 34 -8.36 -3.70 -5.50
CA THR A 34 -7.11 -3.03 -5.90
C THR A 34 -6.02 -3.32 -4.86
N PRO A 35 -4.86 -3.86 -5.28
CA PRO A 35 -3.77 -4.17 -4.36
C PRO A 35 -3.19 -2.94 -3.66
N VAL A 36 -2.80 -3.11 -2.40
CA VAL A 36 -2.16 -2.07 -1.58
C VAL A 36 -0.98 -2.68 -0.82
N ALA A 37 0.14 -1.98 -0.80
CA ALA A 37 1.28 -2.26 0.07
C ALA A 37 1.57 -1.08 0.99
N ILE A 38 1.89 -1.36 2.25
CA ILE A 38 2.44 -0.40 3.20
C ILE A 38 3.86 -0.81 3.50
N ILE A 39 4.81 0.08 3.22
CA ILE A 39 6.23 -0.16 3.40
C ILE A 39 6.71 0.70 4.57
N GLU A 40 6.92 0.06 5.71
CA GLU A 40 7.49 0.69 6.91
C GLU A 40 9.01 0.66 6.85
N ARG A 41 9.66 1.75 7.27
CA ARG A 41 11.12 1.79 7.45
C ARG A 41 11.88 1.32 6.21
N GLY A 42 11.50 1.83 5.03
CA GLY A 42 12.08 1.43 3.74
C GLY A 42 13.62 1.52 3.72
N LEU A 43 14.25 0.60 2.97
CA LEU A 43 15.71 0.41 2.88
C LEU A 43 16.45 0.07 4.19
N ARG A 44 15.73 -0.10 5.31
CA ARG A 44 16.34 -0.54 6.58
C ARG A 44 16.25 -2.05 6.73
N LYS A 45 17.17 -2.64 7.50
CA LYS A 45 17.19 -4.09 7.80
C LYS A 45 15.91 -4.56 8.49
N ASP A 46 15.28 -3.68 9.27
CA ASP A 46 14.05 -3.93 10.01
C ASP A 46 12.79 -3.45 9.26
N ARG A 47 12.88 -3.27 7.94
CA ARG A 47 11.73 -2.93 7.10
C ARG A 47 10.61 -3.96 7.28
N ARG A 48 9.37 -3.49 7.20
CA ARG A 48 8.19 -4.36 7.21
C ARG A 48 7.28 -3.95 6.06
N VAL A 49 6.76 -4.94 5.34
CA VAL A 49 5.78 -4.72 4.27
C VAL A 49 4.49 -5.40 4.66
N THR A 50 3.40 -4.64 4.65
CA THR A 50 2.05 -5.16 4.85
C THR A 50 1.30 -5.05 3.53
N VAL A 51 0.82 -6.17 3.01
CA VAL A 51 0.09 -6.24 1.74
C VAL A 51 -1.37 -6.60 2.00
N GLY A 52 -2.27 -6.04 1.20
CA GLY A 52 -3.69 -6.34 1.22
C GLY A 52 -4.38 -5.73 0.01
N SER A 53 -5.70 -5.63 0.08
CA SER A 53 -6.52 -4.90 -0.89
C SER A 53 -7.03 -3.59 -0.29
N LEU A 54 -7.55 -2.70 -1.12
CA LEU A 54 -8.20 -1.46 -0.69
C LEU A 54 -9.29 -1.71 0.37
N ALA A 55 -10.00 -2.84 0.30
CA ALA A 55 -10.99 -3.25 1.28
C ALA A 55 -10.42 -3.70 2.63
N THR A 56 -9.21 -4.26 2.65
CA THR A 56 -8.68 -5.02 3.82
C THR A 56 -7.46 -4.37 4.45
N ILE A 57 -6.80 -3.44 3.76
CA ILE A 57 -5.49 -2.92 4.16
C ILE A 57 -5.53 -2.16 5.49
N ALA A 58 -6.63 -1.46 5.78
CA ALA A 58 -6.76 -0.73 7.03
C ALA A 58 -6.79 -1.68 8.26
N ASP A 59 -7.52 -2.79 8.14
CA ASP A 59 -7.60 -3.80 9.20
C ASP A 59 -6.29 -4.58 9.33
N ALA A 60 -5.67 -4.93 8.21
CA ALA A 60 -4.35 -5.55 8.19
C ALA A 60 -3.32 -4.66 8.90
N ALA A 61 -3.28 -3.37 8.56
CA ALA A 61 -2.38 -2.39 9.18
C ALA A 61 -2.60 -2.26 10.69
N LYS A 62 -3.86 -2.24 11.13
CA LYS A 62 -4.22 -2.19 12.56
C LYS A 62 -3.78 -3.46 13.30
N LYS A 63 -4.04 -4.64 12.71
CA LYS A 63 -3.70 -5.94 13.30
C LYS A 63 -2.20 -6.09 13.53
N VAL A 64 -1.38 -5.62 12.59
CA VAL A 64 0.08 -5.74 12.67
C VAL A 64 0.77 -4.53 13.32
N GLY A 65 -0.02 -3.51 13.72
CA GLY A 65 0.47 -2.33 14.40
C GLY A 65 1.42 -1.48 13.54
N VAL A 66 1.05 -1.19 12.28
CA VAL A 66 1.83 -0.32 11.40
C VAL A 66 2.06 1.05 12.05
N LYS A 67 3.30 1.54 12.02
CA LYS A 67 3.65 2.87 12.53
C LYS A 67 4.38 3.70 11.46
N PRO A 68 4.25 5.05 11.49
CA PRO A 68 5.14 5.91 10.74
C PRO A 68 6.62 5.70 11.15
N PRO A 69 7.58 5.92 10.23
CA PRO A 69 7.42 6.32 8.84
C PRO A 69 7.04 5.13 7.93
N ALA A 70 6.03 5.34 7.08
CA ALA A 70 5.59 4.37 6.09
C ALA A 70 5.10 5.05 4.80
N VAL A 71 5.32 4.36 3.68
CA VAL A 71 4.80 4.73 2.36
C VAL A 71 3.70 3.75 1.97
N ILE A 72 2.58 4.26 1.48
CA ILE A 72 1.46 3.43 1.01
C ILE A 72 1.45 3.48 -0.52
N VAL A 73 1.49 2.30 -1.15
CA VAL A 73 1.46 2.13 -2.60
C VAL A 73 0.18 1.40 -2.98
N ILE A 74 -0.61 1.96 -3.89
CA ILE A 74 -1.91 1.44 -4.32
C ILE A 74 -1.89 1.24 -5.83
N GLY A 75 -2.18 0.02 -6.28
CA GLY A 75 -2.26 -0.34 -7.70
C GLY A 75 -1.63 -1.70 -8.02
N ASP A 76 -1.77 -2.13 -9.29
CA ASP A 76 -1.31 -3.44 -9.74
C ASP A 76 0.19 -3.68 -9.59
N VAL A 77 1.01 -2.61 -9.52
CA VAL A 77 2.46 -2.71 -9.27
C VAL A 77 2.79 -3.44 -7.97
N VAL A 78 1.88 -3.47 -7.00
CA VAL A 78 2.07 -4.22 -5.75
C VAL A 78 2.17 -5.73 -6.00
N LYS A 79 1.57 -6.25 -7.07
CA LYS A 79 1.67 -7.67 -7.44
C LYS A 79 3.09 -8.10 -7.86
N LEU A 80 3.95 -7.14 -8.19
CA LEU A 80 5.36 -7.39 -8.51
C LEU A 80 6.21 -7.54 -7.23
N TYR A 81 5.64 -7.28 -6.06
CA TYR A 81 6.36 -7.46 -4.80
C TYR A 81 6.38 -8.92 -4.38
N HIS A 82 7.60 -9.46 -4.31
CA HIS A 82 7.90 -10.83 -3.89
C HIS A 82 8.55 -10.81 -2.50
N PRO A 83 7.85 -11.21 -1.42
CA PRO A 83 8.41 -11.18 -0.07
C PRO A 83 9.63 -12.11 0.12
N GLU A 84 9.73 -13.17 -0.69
CA GLU A 84 10.88 -14.06 -0.80
C GLU A 84 12.12 -13.40 -1.43
N ASN A 85 11.93 -12.30 -2.17
CA ASN A 85 13.03 -11.59 -2.82
C ASN A 85 12.82 -10.06 -2.80
N PRO A 86 12.86 -9.44 -1.59
CA PRO A 86 12.43 -8.06 -1.39
C PRO A 86 13.39 -6.99 -1.94
N ASP A 87 14.59 -7.38 -2.37
CA ASP A 87 15.62 -6.49 -2.92
C ASP A 87 15.75 -6.57 -4.45
N LEU A 88 14.87 -7.34 -5.09
CA LEU A 88 14.88 -7.48 -6.54
C LEU A 88 14.34 -6.19 -7.18
N ILE A 89 15.24 -5.26 -7.48
CA ILE A 89 15.02 -4.23 -8.48
C ILE A 89 15.24 -4.93 -9.82
N PRO A 90 14.23 -5.05 -10.70
CA PRO A 90 14.47 -5.52 -12.06
C PRO A 90 15.51 -4.60 -12.71
N VAL A 91 16.71 -5.12 -12.91
CA VAL A 91 17.76 -4.52 -13.73
C VAL A 91 17.69 -5.21 -15.08
N GLU A 92 16.75 -4.77 -15.91
CA GLU A 92 16.81 -4.95 -17.36
C GLU A 92 16.63 -3.59 -18.02
#